data_AF-A0A7S2Z1D1-F1
#
_entry.id   AF-A0A7S2Z1D1-F1
#
_cell.length_a   1.000
_cell.length_b   1.000
_cell.length_c   1.000
_cell.angle_alpha   90.00
_cell.angle_beta   90.00
_cell.angle_gamma   90.00
#
_symmetry.space_group_name_H-M   'P 1'
#
loop_
_entity.id
_entity.type
_entity.pdbx_description
1 polymer ?
#
loop_
_entity_poly.entity_id
_entity_poly.type
_entity_poly.pdbx_seq_one_letter_code
_entity_poly.pdbx_strand_id
1 'polypeptide(L)'
;VKSTLTSALSFFVPYFSAGGNGQLGTDGIFSLGKTVYISLLGIIGIEILLLAKSWTKIFVAAVMLSYILAYLFLPVYEAILKAIPWPMAQYSGIPKVLFSSPSFWLQIAVTYLIAFGVRFIDRAAKLHLFPDDCDILTEVDHRRELAQRREKHLRRRKTKDTTASTGTERTDADSVKA
;
A
#
# COMPACT_ATOMS: atom_id res chain seq x y z
N VAL A 1 -17.34 -9.06 -13.16
CA VAL A 1 -17.57 -9.48 -11.76
C VAL A 1 -16.71 -8.71 -10.76
N LYS A 2 -15.37 -8.66 -10.91
CA LYS A 2 -14.49 -8.01 -9.92
C LYS A 2 -14.76 -6.51 -9.69
N SER A 3 -14.99 -5.76 -10.78
CA SER A 3 -15.32 -4.33 -10.70
C SER A 3 -16.66 -4.08 -9.98
N THR A 4 -17.69 -4.88 -10.29
CA THR A 4 -19.00 -4.79 -9.66
C THR A 4 -18.94 -5.02 -8.15
N LEU A 5 -18.11 -5.97 -7.70
CA LEU A 5 -17.93 -6.26 -6.28
C LEU A 5 -17.20 -5.12 -5.56
N THR A 6 -16.18 -4.52 -6.18
CA THR A 6 -15.49 -3.34 -5.64
C THR A 6 -16.45 -2.15 -5.49
N SER A 7 -17.25 -1.86 -6.51
CA SER A 7 -18.27 -0.81 -6.43
C SER A 7 -19.32 -1.10 -5.36
N ALA A 8 -19.82 -2.34 -5.27
CA ALA A 8 -20.78 -2.74 -4.25
C ALA A 8 -20.20 -2.60 -2.83
N LEU A 9 -18.98 -3.06 -2.58
CA LEU A 9 -18.31 -2.91 -1.28
C LEU A 9 -18.09 -1.44 -0.91
N SER A 10 -17.65 -0.62 -1.87
CA SER A 10 -17.40 0.81 -1.64
C SER A 10 -18.66 1.59 -1.27
N PHE A 11 -19.84 1.12 -1.69
CA PHE A 11 -21.12 1.74 -1.40
C PHE A 11 -21.77 1.17 -0.13
N PHE A 12 -21.90 -0.16 -0.05
CA PHE A 12 -22.64 -0.82 1.02
C PHE A 12 -21.93 -0.74 2.37
N VAL A 13 -20.59 -0.83 2.41
CA VAL A 13 -19.89 -0.84 3.70
C VAL A 13 -20.00 0.52 4.41
N PRO A 14 -19.76 1.68 3.76
CA PRO A 14 -20.04 2.96 4.40
C PRO A 14 -21.53 3.17 4.69
N TYR A 15 -22.42 2.69 3.81
CA TYR A 15 -23.86 2.79 3.98
C TYR A 15 -24.37 2.06 5.24
N PHE A 16 -23.97 0.81 5.44
CA PHE A 16 -24.36 0.03 6.61
C PHE A 16 -23.67 0.49 7.90
N SER A 17 -22.47 1.07 7.77
CA SER A 17 -21.73 1.57 8.93
C SER A 17 -22.10 3.00 9.31
N ALA A 18 -22.88 3.72 8.49
CA ALA A 18 -23.56 4.94 8.88
C ALA A 18 -24.71 4.60 9.85
N GLY A 19 -24.36 4.21 11.08
CA GLY A 19 -25.33 3.96 12.14
C GLY A 19 -25.96 5.28 12.58
N GLY A 20 -27.29 5.39 12.49
CA GLY A 20 -28.05 6.63 12.70
C GLY A 20 -28.13 7.17 14.12
N ASN A 21 -27.07 7.07 14.93
CA ASN A 21 -27.04 7.50 16.33
C ASN A 21 -25.72 8.18 16.72
N GLY A 22 -25.41 9.32 16.10
CA GLY A 22 -24.29 10.18 16.52
C GLY A 22 -24.73 11.64 16.66
N GLN A 23 -24.54 12.26 17.83
CA GLN A 23 -24.83 13.68 18.11
C GLN A 23 -24.08 14.67 17.18
N LEU A 24 -23.08 14.20 16.43
CA LEU A 24 -22.30 14.92 15.42
C LEU A 24 -22.75 14.53 14.00
N GLY A 25 -24.06 14.55 13.76
CA GLY A 25 -24.77 13.98 12.61
C GLY A 25 -24.01 14.07 11.28
N THR A 26 -23.36 12.96 10.94
CA THR A 26 -22.76 12.73 9.61
C THR A 26 -23.75 12.01 8.68
N ASP A 27 -25.04 12.09 9.03
CA ASP A 27 -26.14 11.39 8.36
C ASP A 27 -26.63 12.09 7.08
N GLY A 28 -26.02 13.24 6.75
CA GLY A 28 -26.27 13.93 5.49
C GLY A 28 -25.80 13.10 4.29
N ILE A 29 -26.64 13.02 3.26
CA ILE A 29 -26.34 12.35 1.97
C ILE A 29 -24.99 12.83 1.41
N PHE A 30 -24.63 14.09 1.63
CA PHE A 30 -23.35 14.67 1.22
C PHE A 30 -22.14 14.20 2.03
N SER A 31 -22.32 13.89 3.31
CA SER A 31 -21.26 13.31 4.16
C SER A 31 -21.03 11.84 3.79
N LEU A 32 -22.12 11.11 3.54
CA LEU A 32 -22.07 9.74 3.02
C LEU A 32 -21.38 9.70 1.66
N GLY A 33 -21.76 10.58 0.73
CA GLY A 33 -21.15 10.66 -0.60
C GLY A 33 -19.64 10.92 -0.55
N LYS A 34 -19.18 11.83 0.32
CA LYS A 34 -17.74 12.08 0.53
C LYS A 34 -17.03 10.86 1.11
N THR A 35 -17.65 10.15 2.04
CA THR A 35 -17.10 8.94 2.65
C THR A 35 -16.98 7.79 1.65
N VAL A 36 -18.02 7.58 0.83
CA VAL A 36 -18.01 6.60 -0.26
C VAL A 36 -16.94 6.95 -1.29
N TYR A 37 -16.80 8.23 -1.66
CA TYR A 37 -15.76 8.67 -2.60
C TYR A 37 -14.35 8.36 -2.09
N ILE A 38 -14.04 8.71 -0.83
CA ILE A 38 -12.72 8.44 -0.23
C ILE A 38 -12.48 6.93 -0.12
N SER A 39 -13.48 6.18 0.32
CA SER A 39 -13.39 4.72 0.45
C SER A 39 -13.14 4.06 -0.90
N LEU A 40 -13.85 4.48 -1.95
CA LEU A 40 -13.64 3.99 -3.31
C LEU A 40 -12.21 4.28 -3.80
N LEU A 41 -11.74 5.51 -3.60
CA LEU A 41 -10.41 5.94 -4.04
C LEU A 41 -9.30 5.15 -3.34
N GLY A 42 -9.46 4.88 -2.04
CA GLY A 42 -8.53 4.02 -1.30
C GLY A 42 -8.57 2.56 -1.73
N ILE A 43 -9.75 1.99 -1.97
CA ILE A 43 -9.86 0.61 -2.47
C ILE A 43 -9.14 0.48 -3.82
N ILE A 44 -9.39 1.40 -4.76
CA ILE A 44 -8.72 1.40 -6.06
C ILE A 44 -7.20 1.56 -5.90
N GLY A 45 -6.74 2.44 -5.02
CA GLY A 45 -5.31 2.62 -4.74
C GLY A 45 -4.65 1.33 -4.22
N ILE A 46 -5.29 0.66 -3.26
CA ILE A 46 -4.82 -0.62 -2.71
C ILE A 46 -4.87 -1.73 -3.77
N GLU A 47 -5.91 -1.76 -4.62
CA GLU A 47 -6.01 -2.73 -5.72
C GLU A 47 -4.88 -2.58 -6.72
N ILE A 48 -4.57 -1.33 -7.11
CA ILE A 48 -3.46 -1.02 -8.01
C ILE A 48 -2.12 -1.43 -7.36
N LEU A 49 -1.97 -1.17 -6.06
CA LEU A 49 -0.76 -1.55 -5.31
C LEU A 49 -0.58 -3.08 -5.23
N LEU A 50 -1.69 -3.82 -5.06
CA LEU A 50 -1.69 -5.28 -5.11
C LEU A 50 -1.34 -5.80 -6.51
N LEU A 51 -1.88 -5.20 -7.57
CA LEU A 51 -1.63 -5.67 -8.94
C LEU A 51 -0.20 -5.41 -9.43
N ALA A 52 0.55 -4.51 -8.79
CA ALA A 52 1.91 -4.19 -9.19
C ALA A 52 2.87 -5.38 -8.99
N LYS A 53 3.55 -5.78 -10.08
CA LYS A 53 4.62 -6.81 -10.04
C LYS A 53 5.89 -6.31 -9.35
N SER A 54 6.18 -5.01 -9.44
CA SER A 54 7.37 -4.39 -8.85
C SER A 54 7.01 -3.25 -7.89
N TRP A 55 7.42 -3.40 -6.64
CA TRP A 55 7.25 -2.38 -5.60
C TRP A 55 8.39 -1.38 -5.66
N THR A 56 8.33 -0.49 -6.65
CA THR A 56 9.28 0.63 -6.71
C THR A 56 8.87 1.70 -5.72
N LYS A 57 9.83 2.31 -5.01
CA LYS A 57 9.56 3.39 -4.05
C LYS A 57 8.78 4.56 -4.69
N ILE A 58 9.07 4.85 -5.96
CA ILE A 58 8.43 5.91 -6.74
C ILE A 58 6.95 5.60 -6.99
N PHE A 59 6.63 4.34 -7.33
CA PHE A 59 5.25 3.93 -7.55
C PHE A 59 4.42 4.01 -6.26
N VAL A 60 4.95 3.51 -5.14
CA VAL A 60 4.28 3.62 -3.84
C VAL A 60 4.08 5.09 -3.46
N ALA A 61 5.10 5.93 -3.66
CA ALA A 61 4.99 7.36 -3.40
C ALA A 61 3.92 8.02 -4.27
N ALA A 62 3.78 7.65 -5.54
CA ALA A 62 2.75 8.20 -6.43
C ALA A 62 1.33 7.81 -6.00
N VAL A 63 1.12 6.56 -5.58
CA VAL A 63 -0.18 6.10 -5.05
C VAL A 63 -0.53 6.82 -3.75
N MET A 64 0.43 6.93 -2.83
CA MET A 64 0.25 7.67 -1.58
C MET A 64 -0.02 9.16 -1.82
N LEU A 65 0.69 9.78 -2.77
CA LEU A 65 0.47 11.17 -3.15
C LEU A 65 -0.94 11.38 -3.72
N SER A 66 -1.40 10.48 -4.58
CA SER A 66 -2.76 10.52 -5.11
C SER A 66 -3.81 10.44 -4.00
N TYR A 67 -3.59 9.57 -3.02
CA TYR A 67 -4.47 9.44 -1.85
C TYR A 67 -4.46 10.71 -0.98
N ILE A 68 -3.28 11.25 -0.66
CA ILE A 68 -3.13 12.48 0.12
C ILE A 68 -3.78 13.67 -0.61
N LEU A 69 -3.61 13.75 -1.93
CA LEU A 69 -4.19 14.83 -2.73
C LEU A 69 -5.72 14.80 -2.68
N ALA A 70 -6.34 13.62 -2.64
CA ALA A 70 -7.79 13.49 -2.45
C ALA A 70 -8.22 14.05 -1.09
N TYR A 71 -7.48 13.79 -0.01
CA TYR A 71 -7.78 14.37 1.31
C TYR A 71 -7.57 15.89 1.34
N LEU A 72 -6.57 16.41 0.64
CA LEU A 72 -6.32 17.84 0.53
C LEU A 72 -7.38 18.55 -0.33
N PHE A 73 -7.91 17.87 -1.34
CA PHE A 73 -8.92 18.42 -2.23
C PHE A 73 -10.22 18.76 -1.48
N LEU A 74 -10.65 17.95 -0.50
CA LEU A 74 -11.88 18.20 0.26
C LEU A 74 -11.93 19.57 0.98
N PRO A 75 -10.96 19.95 1.83
CA PRO A 75 -10.94 21.25 2.49
C PRO A 75 -10.66 22.41 1.53
N VAL A 76 -9.84 22.19 0.49
CA VAL A 76 -9.57 23.21 -0.54
C VAL A 76 -10.85 23.53 -1.32
N TYR A 77 -11.61 22.51 -1.70
CA TYR A 77 -12.89 22.67 -2.38
C TYR A 77 -13.90 23.43 -1.50
N GLU A 78 -13.94 23.15 -0.20
CA GLU A 78 -14.77 23.91 0.76
C GLU A 78 -14.34 25.39 0.87
N ALA A 79 -13.03 25.66 0.90
CA ALA A 79 -12.51 27.03 0.95
C ALA A 79 -12.85 27.82 -0.32
N ILE A 80 -12.78 27.18 -1.50
CA ILE A 80 -13.18 27.78 -2.78
C ILE A 80 -14.68 28.08 -2.79
N LEU A 81 -15.51 27.15 -2.32
CA LEU A 81 -16.96 27.33 -2.19
C LEU A 81 -17.33 28.49 -1.24
N LYS A 82 -16.53 28.76 -0.22
CA LYS A 82 -16.71 29.92 0.67
C LYS A 82 -16.29 31.24 0.01
N ALA A 83 -15.28 31.21 -0.85
CA ALA A 83 -14.76 32.39 -1.53
C ALA A 83 -15.66 32.87 -2.68
N ILE A 84 -16.38 31.95 -3.31
CA ILE A 84 -17.34 32.27 -4.38
C ILE A 84 -18.74 32.39 -3.74
N PRO A 85 -19.46 33.53 -3.91
CA PRO A 85 -20.79 33.72 -3.33
C PRO A 85 -21.85 32.89 -4.09
N TRP A 86 -21.78 31.57 -3.97
CA TRP A 86 -22.76 30.63 -4.50
C TRP A 86 -23.77 30.25 -3.42
N PRO A 87 -25.06 30.07 -3.76
CA PRO A 87 -26.16 29.91 -2.81
C PRO A 87 -26.21 28.54 -2.09
N MET A 88 -25.08 27.84 -1.94
CA MET A 88 -25.01 26.51 -1.33
C MET A 88 -24.30 26.52 0.04
N ALA A 89 -24.65 27.47 0.89
CA ALA A 89 -24.10 27.63 2.25
C ALA A 89 -24.31 26.39 3.16
N GLN A 90 -25.30 25.55 2.83
CA GLN A 90 -25.62 24.31 3.57
C GLN A 90 -24.54 23.22 3.53
N TYR A 91 -23.52 23.34 2.66
CA TYR A 91 -22.44 22.35 2.54
C TYR A 91 -21.11 22.79 3.16
N SER A 92 -21.06 23.99 3.72
CA SER A 92 -19.88 24.55 4.38
C SER A 92 -19.67 23.89 5.75
N GLY A 93 -18.45 23.39 6.02
CA GLY A 93 -18.05 22.81 7.30
C GLY A 93 -18.14 21.28 7.42
N ILE A 94 -18.76 20.60 6.45
CA ILE A 94 -18.90 19.13 6.46
C ILE A 94 -17.56 18.39 6.58
N PRO A 95 -16.50 18.72 5.80
CA PRO A 95 -15.20 18.04 5.87
C PRO A 95 -14.56 18.10 7.26
N LYS A 96 -14.69 19.24 7.95
CA LYS A 96 -14.10 19.44 9.28
C LYS A 96 -14.75 18.53 10.33
N VAL A 97 -16.08 18.40 10.29
CA VAL A 97 -16.82 17.48 11.16
C VAL A 97 -16.54 16.03 10.80
N LEU A 98 -16.44 15.72 9.50
CA LEU A 98 -16.19 14.38 9.00
C LEU A 98 -14.81 13.84 9.44
N PHE A 99 -13.74 14.63 9.27
CA PHE A 99 -12.39 14.22 9.68
C PHE A 99 -12.21 14.16 11.20
N SER A 100 -12.99 14.94 11.95
CA SER A 100 -12.99 14.88 13.42
C SER A 100 -13.74 13.67 13.97
N SER A 101 -14.57 13.00 13.15
CA SER A 101 -15.37 11.86 13.58
C SER A 101 -14.53 10.57 13.58
N PRO A 102 -14.36 9.88 14.73
CA PRO A 102 -13.65 8.60 14.77
C PRO A 102 -14.38 7.50 13.98
N SER A 103 -15.71 7.59 13.88
CA SER A 103 -16.53 6.64 13.11
C SER A 103 -16.16 6.63 11.63
N PHE A 104 -15.82 7.80 11.07
CA PHE A 104 -15.39 7.92 9.68
C PHE A 104 -14.10 7.14 9.41
N TRP A 105 -13.11 7.23 10.31
CA TRP A 105 -11.85 6.49 10.18
C TRP A 105 -12.05 4.99 10.31
N LEU A 106 -12.93 4.56 11.21
CA LEU A 106 -13.26 3.15 11.41
C LEU A 106 -13.98 2.58 10.18
N GLN A 107 -14.95 3.31 9.64
CA GLN A 107 -15.64 2.98 8.40
C GLN A 107 -14.65 2.73 7.27
N ILE A 108 -13.73 3.66 7.06
CA ILE A 108 -12.68 3.55 6.04
C ILE A 108 -11.79 2.33 6.31
N ALA A 109 -11.32 2.14 7.54
CA ALA A 109 -10.47 1.00 7.89
C ALA A 109 -11.16 -0.34 7.61
N VAL A 110 -12.44 -0.47 7.95
CA VAL A 110 -13.23 -1.69 7.70
C VAL A 110 -13.44 -1.90 6.20
N THR A 111 -13.75 -0.86 5.43
CA THR A 111 -13.87 -0.96 3.97
C THR A 111 -12.58 -1.50 3.34
N TYR A 112 -11.43 -0.99 3.77
CA TYR A 112 -10.12 -1.40 3.25
C TYR A 112 -9.79 -2.82 3.66
N LEU A 113 -10.06 -3.22 4.90
CA LEU A 113 -9.79 -4.57 5.37
C LEU A 113 -10.60 -5.61 4.58
N ILE A 114 -11.89 -5.35 4.35
CA ILE A 114 -12.75 -6.26 3.59
C ILE A 114 -12.31 -6.33 2.12
N ALA A 115 -12.12 -5.18 1.48
CA ALA A 115 -11.72 -5.14 0.07
C ALA A 115 -10.34 -5.78 -0.16
N PHE A 116 -9.38 -5.48 0.72
CA PHE A 116 -8.07 -6.09 0.73
C PHE A 116 -8.17 -7.61 0.95
N GLY A 117 -8.95 -8.05 1.94
CA GLY A 117 -9.11 -9.46 2.28
C GLY A 117 -9.65 -10.28 1.11
N VAL A 118 -10.73 -9.83 0.46
CA VAL A 118 -11.32 -10.53 -0.69
C VAL A 118 -10.31 -10.64 -1.84
N ARG A 119 -9.55 -9.58 -2.15
CA ARG A 119 -8.55 -9.59 -3.23
C ARG A 119 -7.32 -10.41 -2.87
N PHE A 120 -6.88 -10.36 -1.62
CA PHE A 120 -5.77 -11.14 -1.13
C PHE A 120 -6.07 -12.64 -1.23
N ILE A 121 -7.29 -13.05 -0.86
CA ILE A 121 -7.74 -14.45 -0.98
C ILE A 121 -7.81 -14.87 -2.46
N ASP A 122 -8.42 -14.07 -3.36
CA ASP A 122 -8.48 -14.41 -4.80
C ASP A 122 -7.07 -14.58 -5.39
N ARG A 123 -6.12 -13.74 -4.98
CA ARG A 123 -4.74 -13.84 -5.44
C ARG A 123 -3.99 -15.02 -4.84
N ALA A 124 -4.12 -15.25 -3.53
CA ALA A 124 -3.48 -16.36 -2.84
C ALA A 124 -4.00 -17.70 -3.38
N ALA A 125 -5.32 -17.80 -3.62
CA ALA A 125 -5.94 -18.97 -4.22
C ALA A 125 -5.39 -19.25 -5.62
N LYS A 126 -5.24 -18.22 -6.47
CA LYS A 126 -4.64 -18.38 -7.80
C LYS A 126 -3.19 -18.81 -7.74
N LEU A 127 -2.38 -18.18 -6.90
CA LEU A 127 -0.97 -18.52 -6.76
C LEU A 127 -0.77 -19.97 -6.28
N HIS A 128 -1.64 -20.47 -5.40
CA HIS A 128 -1.55 -21.84 -4.87
C HIS A 128 -2.18 -22.90 -5.78
N LEU A 129 -3.28 -22.60 -6.47
CA LEU A 129 -4.02 -23.60 -7.25
C LEU A 129 -3.64 -23.61 -8.73
N PHE A 130 -3.23 -22.47 -9.29
CA PHE A 130 -2.93 -22.30 -10.71
C PHE A 130 -1.73 -21.37 -10.90
N PRO A 131 -0.50 -21.85 -10.62
CA PRO A 131 0.69 -21.05 -10.86
C PRO A 131 0.84 -20.79 -12.37
N ASP A 132 0.93 -19.51 -12.74
CA ASP A 132 1.24 -19.12 -14.11
C ASP A 132 2.73 -19.35 -14.40
N ASP A 133 3.07 -19.71 -15.65
CA ASP A 133 4.46 -19.94 -16.08
C ASP A 133 5.38 -18.75 -15.77
N CYS A 134 4.86 -17.52 -15.88
CA CYS A 134 5.57 -16.29 -15.54
C CYS A 134 5.99 -16.22 -14.06
N ASP A 135 5.19 -16.77 -13.15
CA ASP A 135 5.51 -16.78 -11.72
C ASP A 135 6.59 -17.83 -11.43
N ILE A 136 6.55 -18.98 -12.10
CA ILE A 136 7.58 -20.03 -12.02
C ILE A 136 8.92 -19.48 -12.53
N LEU A 137 8.94 -18.83 -13.69
CA LEU A 137 10.13 -18.19 -14.26
C LEU A 137 10.72 -17.14 -13.30
N THR A 138 9.86 -16.33 -12.67
CA THR A 138 10.30 -15.31 -11.72
C THR A 138 10.92 -15.96 -10.46
N GLU A 139 10.36 -17.08 -9.97
CA GLU A 139 10.93 -17.81 -8.84
C GLU A 139 12.29 -18.44 -9.19
N VAL A 140 12.41 -19.04 -10.38
CA VAL A 140 13.66 -19.64 -10.86
C VAL A 140 14.76 -18.59 -10.98
N ASP A 141 14.46 -17.42 -11.57
CA ASP A 141 15.41 -16.32 -11.69
C ASP A 141 15.84 -15.79 -10.31
N HIS A 142 14.89 -15.65 -9.38
CA HIS A 142 15.21 -15.22 -8.03
C HIS A 142 16.12 -16.22 -7.29
N ARG A 143 15.85 -17.53 -7.44
CA ARG A 143 16.71 -18.59 -6.88
C ARG A 143 18.11 -18.59 -7.49
N ARG A 144 18.22 -18.33 -8.80
CA ARG A 144 19.52 -18.21 -9.51
C ARG A 144 20.33 -17.02 -8.99
N GLU A 145 19.71 -15.84 -8.81
CA GLU A 145 20.40 -14.67 -8.25
C GLU A 145 20.93 -14.93 -6.84
N LEU A 146 20.12 -15.54 -5.97
CA LEU A 146 20.53 -15.87 -4.61
C LEU A 146 21.69 -16.87 -4.57
N ALA A 147 21.68 -17.87 -5.44
CA ALA A 147 22.79 -18.82 -5.58
C ALA A 147 24.09 -18.11 -6.01
N GLN A 148 24.03 -17.24 -7.02
CA GLN A 148 25.19 -16.47 -7.47
C GLN A 148 25.74 -15.53 -6.38
N ARG A 149 24.87 -14.89 -5.59
CA ARG A 149 25.30 -14.06 -4.46
C ARG A 149 26.04 -14.90 -3.41
N ARG A 150 25.50 -16.07 -3.05
CA ARG A 150 26.16 -17.00 -2.11
C ARG A 150 27.54 -17.44 -2.60
N GLU A 151 27.67 -17.79 -3.88
CA GLU A 151 28.96 -18.15 -4.47
C GLU A 151 29.98 -17.01 -4.42
N LYS A 152 29.57 -15.78 -4.77
CA LYS A 152 30.44 -14.60 -4.67
C LYS A 152 30.92 -14.36 -3.24
N HIS A 153 30.06 -14.53 -2.24
CA HIS A 153 30.44 -14.42 -0.83
C HIS A 153 31.42 -15.52 -0.39
N LEU A 154 31.21 -16.76 -0.82
CA LEU A 154 32.12 -17.88 -0.52
C LEU A 154 33.50 -17.69 -1.16
N ARG A 155 33.55 -17.21 -2.42
CA ARG A 155 34.83 -16.88 -3.08
C ARG A 155 35.59 -15.79 -2.34
N ARG A 156 34.91 -14.72 -1.92
CA ARG A 156 35.51 -13.64 -1.11
C ARG A 156 36.08 -14.14 0.22
N ARG A 157 35.42 -15.10 0.88
CA ARG A 157 35.95 -15.73 2.10
C ARG A 157 37.21 -16.54 1.82
N LYS A 158 37.18 -17.45 0.84
CA LYS A 158 38.35 -18.25 0.47
C LYS A 158 39.58 -17.40 0.14
N THR A 159 39.42 -16.33 -0.64
CA THR A 159 40.54 -15.43 -0.98
C THR A 159 41.12 -14.76 0.27
N LYS A 160 40.28 -14.37 1.23
CA LYS A 160 40.73 -13.76 2.49
C LYS A 160 41.51 -14.77 3.34
N ASP A 161 41.05 -16.01 3.42
CA ASP A 161 41.71 -17.07 4.19
C ASP A 161 43.06 -17.47 3.56
N THR A 162 43.14 -17.57 2.22
CA THR A 162 44.41 -17.84 1.52
C THR A 162 45.42 -16.71 1.73
N THR A 163 44.98 -15.46 1.67
CA THR A 163 45.88 -14.30 1.85
C THR A 163 46.36 -14.19 3.31
N ALA A 164 45.53 -14.56 4.28
CA ALA A 164 45.94 -14.65 5.69
C ALA A 164 46.98 -15.76 5.92
N SER A 165 46.77 -16.95 5.34
CA SER A 165 47.71 -18.08 5.45
C SER A 165 49.08 -17.77 4.83
N THR A 166 49.13 -17.15 3.64
CA THR A 166 50.40 -16.78 2.99
C THR A 166 51.10 -15.61 3.70
N GLY A 167 50.37 -14.77 4.43
CA GLY A 167 50.92 -13.68 5.24
C GLY A 167 51.67 -14.18 6.47
N THR A 168 51.12 -15.16 7.18
CA THR A 168 51.74 -15.74 8.40
C THR A 168 53.01 -16.55 8.07
N GLU A 169 53.02 -17.28 6.96
CA GLU A 169 54.18 -18.08 6.53
C GLU A 169 55.40 -17.21 6.18
N ARG A 170 55.19 -15.97 5.71
CA ARG A 170 56.27 -15.03 5.38
C ARG A 170 56.89 -14.38 6.62
N THR A 171 56.10 -14.06 7.63
CA THR A 171 56.61 -13.51 8.89
C THR A 171 57.46 -14.51 9.68
N ASP A 172 57.12 -15.80 9.62
CA ASP A 172 57.91 -16.85 10.28
C ASP A 172 59.22 -17.15 9.53
N ALA A 173 59.21 -17.11 8.19
CA ALA A 173 60.41 -17.32 7.39
C ALA A 173 61.47 -16.21 7.55
N ASP A 174 61.06 -14.96 7.78
CA ASP A 174 61.98 -13.85 8.04
C ASP A 174 62.52 -13.84 9.48
N SER A 175 61.79 -14.38 10.45
CA SER A 175 62.26 -14.52 11.84
C SER A 175 63.37 -15.57 12.03
N VAL A 176 63.50 -16.54 11.12
CA VAL A 176 64.52 -17.61 11.21
C VAL A 176 65.85 -17.21 10.57
N LYS A 177 65.87 -16.10 9.81
CA LYS A 177 67.07 -15.60 9.11
C LYS A 177 67.78 -14.43 9.80
N ALA A 178 67.27 -13.93 10.92
CA ALA A 178 67.89 -12.90 11.75
C ALA A 178 68.56 -13.54 12.97
#